data_AF-A0A816C0L5-F1
#
_entry.id   AF-A0A816C0L5-F1
#
_cell.length_a   1.000
_cell.length_b   1.000
_cell.length_c   1.000
_cell.angle_alpha   90.00
_cell.angle_beta   90.00
_cell.angle_gamma   90.00
#
_symmetry.space_group_name_H-M   'P 1'
#
loop_
_entity.id
_entity.type
_entity.pdbx_description
1 polymer ?
#
loop_
_entity_poly.entity_id
_entity_poly.type
_entity_poly.pdbx_seq_one_letter_code
_entity_poly.pdbx_strand_id
1 'polypeptide(L)'
;MSSFYSKTNLPSNEDIQNTFKDFKDNQIISCIDYFEKRKRSRCHIYSYPYQLKHYDNITNNFRDGLFKYVCEVSLYDEHPFEHEFFLRITQSFPLLETLTVINEQRQNNKRFRKSKNENEDLLIVKYPHLIQLNLREAHTDYHEQFLFDTKTCLSNDVHIRMNYRLAKKVTRYFRRNTSRNNCAKLSYILFYKKSKFPEHLKDYFPHATYILIIIISSFK
;
A
#
# COMPACT_ATOMS: atom_id res chain seq x y z
N MET A 1 -35.41 1.12 1.54
CA MET A 1 -35.25 -0.31 1.89
C MET A 1 -33.79 -0.57 2.22
N SER A 2 -33.40 -0.44 3.50
CA SER A 2 -32.04 -0.70 3.97
C SER A 2 -32.04 -2.01 4.77
N SER A 3 -31.66 -3.12 4.14
CA SER A 3 -31.42 -4.36 4.89
C SER A 3 -30.12 -4.17 5.68
N PHE A 4 -30.26 -4.10 7.00
CA PHE A 4 -29.17 -4.22 7.95
C PHE A 4 -28.52 -5.60 7.78
N TYR A 5 -27.33 -5.65 7.21
CA TYR A 5 -26.42 -6.78 7.45
C TYR A 5 -25.72 -6.50 8.78
N SER A 6 -26.38 -6.86 9.89
CA SER A 6 -25.71 -6.94 11.17
C SER A 6 -24.63 -8.03 11.10
N LYS A 7 -23.51 -7.80 11.78
CA LYS A 7 -22.34 -8.71 11.90
C LYS A 7 -22.70 -10.16 12.26
N THR A 8 -23.93 -10.40 12.73
CA THR A 8 -24.46 -11.67 13.23
C THR A 8 -24.95 -12.66 12.17
N ASN A 9 -25.13 -12.26 10.90
CA ASN A 9 -25.70 -13.13 9.86
C ASN A 9 -24.69 -13.55 8.77
N LEU A 10 -23.40 -13.28 8.96
CA LEU A 10 -22.36 -13.70 8.01
C LEU A 10 -21.81 -15.07 8.45
N PRO A 11 -21.62 -16.04 7.51
CA PRO A 11 -20.96 -17.30 7.84
C PRO A 11 -19.56 -17.03 8.38
N SER A 12 -19.14 -17.81 9.38
CA SER A 12 -17.78 -17.72 9.90
C SER A 12 -16.75 -18.21 8.86
N ASN A 13 -15.47 -17.93 9.10
CA ASN A 13 -14.42 -18.49 8.23
C ASN A 13 -14.46 -20.03 8.21
N GLU A 14 -14.73 -20.65 9.36
CA GLU A 14 -14.86 -22.11 9.46
C GLU A 14 -16.05 -22.62 8.65
N ASP A 15 -17.19 -21.94 8.72
CA ASP A 15 -18.38 -22.30 7.92
C ASP A 15 -18.06 -22.26 6.43
N ILE A 16 -17.38 -21.20 5.97
CA ILE A 16 -16.98 -21.05 4.57
C ILE A 16 -15.99 -22.15 4.18
N GLN A 17 -14.94 -22.38 4.96
CA GLN A 17 -13.93 -23.39 4.67
C GLN A 17 -14.53 -24.81 4.64
N ASN A 18 -15.49 -25.10 5.52
CA ASN A 18 -16.20 -26.38 5.56
C ASN A 18 -17.01 -26.64 4.28
N THR A 19 -17.43 -25.62 3.53
CA THR A 19 -18.08 -25.83 2.23
C THR A 19 -17.15 -26.41 1.16
N PHE A 20 -15.82 -26.35 1.38
CA PHE A 20 -14.79 -26.88 0.49
C PHE A 20 -14.12 -28.15 1.02
N LYS A 21 -14.65 -28.80 2.06
CA LYS A 21 -14.03 -29.98 2.68
C LYS A 21 -13.75 -31.14 1.72
N ASP A 22 -14.53 -31.25 0.64
CA ASP A 22 -14.41 -32.31 -0.37
C ASP A 22 -13.48 -31.90 -1.54
N PHE A 23 -12.96 -30.68 -1.53
CA PHE A 23 -12.03 -30.17 -2.54
C PHE A 23 -10.64 -30.76 -2.28
N LYS A 24 -10.22 -31.68 -3.15
CA LYS A 24 -8.93 -32.36 -3.03
C LYS A 24 -7.77 -31.43 -3.44
N ASP A 25 -6.59 -31.73 -2.92
CA ASP A 25 -5.29 -31.17 -3.33
C ASP A 25 -4.91 -29.77 -2.85
N ASN A 26 -5.81 -28.99 -2.21
CA ASN A 26 -5.45 -27.70 -1.62
C ASN A 26 -6.19 -27.40 -0.33
N GLN A 27 -5.50 -26.79 0.64
CA GLN A 27 -6.15 -26.21 1.82
C GLN A 27 -6.84 -24.90 1.41
N ILE A 28 -8.15 -24.79 1.63
CA ILE A 28 -8.88 -23.53 1.39
C ILE A 28 -8.79 -22.64 2.64
N ILE A 29 -8.37 -21.40 2.43
CA ILE A 29 -8.31 -20.36 3.46
C ILE A 29 -9.40 -19.34 3.16
N SER A 30 -10.16 -18.94 4.18
CA SER A 30 -11.04 -17.78 4.10
C SER A 30 -10.66 -16.71 5.13
N CYS A 31 -10.87 -15.46 4.75
CA CYS A 31 -10.77 -14.30 5.63
C CYS A 31 -11.96 -13.38 5.36
N ILE A 32 -12.60 -12.89 6.42
CA ILE A 32 -13.73 -11.98 6.32
C ILE A 32 -13.33 -10.65 6.94
N ASP A 33 -13.47 -9.60 6.15
CA ASP A 33 -13.28 -8.22 6.55
C ASP A 33 -14.61 -7.50 6.64
N TYR A 34 -14.74 -6.65 7.65
CA TYR A 34 -15.91 -5.80 7.83
C TYR A 34 -15.50 -4.33 7.82
N PHE A 35 -16.09 -3.60 6.89
CA PHE A 35 -15.90 -2.16 6.68
C PHE A 35 -17.12 -1.44 7.24
N GLU A 36 -17.05 -1.08 8.52
CA GLU A 36 -18.17 -0.51 9.28
C GLU A 36 -18.67 0.80 8.70
N LYS A 37 -17.78 1.71 8.31
CA LYS A 37 -18.17 3.02 7.78
C LYS A 37 -18.88 2.89 6.44
N ARG A 38 -18.46 1.93 5.61
CA ARG A 38 -19.07 1.63 4.31
C ARG A 38 -20.25 0.66 4.41
N LYS A 39 -20.51 0.08 5.59
CA LYS A 39 -21.53 -0.95 5.82
C LYS A 39 -21.41 -2.10 4.81
N ARG A 40 -20.18 -2.56 4.57
CA ARG A 40 -19.88 -3.64 3.62
C ARG A 40 -18.97 -4.66 4.27
N SER A 41 -19.14 -5.92 3.91
CA SER A 41 -18.16 -6.97 4.20
C SER A 41 -17.46 -7.39 2.91
N ARG A 42 -16.28 -7.97 3.06
CA ARG A 42 -15.57 -8.68 1.99
C ARG A 42 -15.12 -10.02 2.53
N CYS A 43 -15.28 -11.05 1.72
CA CYS A 43 -14.69 -12.35 2.00
C CYS A 43 -13.62 -12.63 0.95
N HIS A 44 -12.41 -12.95 1.41
CA HIS A 44 -11.33 -13.49 0.60
C HIS A 44 -11.33 -15.00 0.78
N ILE A 45 -11.38 -15.75 -0.31
CA ILE A 45 -11.29 -17.21 -0.32
C ILE A 45 -10.21 -17.59 -1.32
N TYR A 46 -9.28 -18.44 -0.90
CA TYR A 46 -8.18 -18.87 -1.76
C TYR A 46 -7.59 -20.22 -1.35
N SER A 47 -6.94 -20.88 -2.31
CA SER A 47 -6.16 -22.10 -2.08
C SER A 47 -4.78 -21.77 -1.48
N TYR A 48 -4.27 -22.67 -0.65
CA TYR A 48 -2.90 -22.66 -0.17
C TYR A 48 -2.13 -23.89 -0.71
N PRO A 49 -1.02 -23.70 -1.46
CA PRO A 49 -0.39 -22.41 -1.76
C PRO A 49 -1.21 -21.56 -2.75
N TYR A 50 -1.13 -20.23 -2.57
CA TYR A 50 -1.78 -19.27 -3.45
C TYR A 50 -1.02 -19.13 -4.77
N GLN A 51 -1.64 -19.48 -5.90
CA GLN A 51 -0.96 -19.56 -7.20
C GLN A 51 -1.19 -18.36 -8.13
N LEU A 52 -2.09 -17.44 -7.78
CA LEU A 52 -2.33 -16.26 -8.61
C LEU A 52 -1.23 -15.21 -8.40
N LYS A 53 -1.05 -14.37 -9.44
CA LYS A 53 -0.06 -13.29 -9.44
C LYS A 53 -0.49 -12.06 -8.65
N HIS A 54 -1.80 -11.86 -8.50
CA HIS A 54 -2.38 -10.69 -7.83
C HIS A 54 -2.99 -11.10 -6.50
N TYR A 55 -2.86 -10.27 -5.48
CA TYR A 55 -3.64 -10.34 -4.25
C TYR A 55 -4.23 -8.96 -3.97
N ASP A 56 -5.51 -8.83 -4.25
CA ASP A 56 -6.20 -7.55 -4.14
C ASP A 56 -6.86 -7.29 -2.79
N ASN A 57 -6.82 -6.02 -2.40
CA ASN A 57 -7.47 -5.42 -1.25
C ASN A 57 -7.17 -6.07 0.11
N ILE A 58 -5.90 -6.34 0.38
CA ILE A 58 -5.43 -6.80 1.68
C ILE A 58 -5.73 -5.73 2.75
N THR A 59 -6.31 -6.15 3.88
CA THR A 59 -6.68 -5.33 5.03
C THR A 59 -5.73 -5.55 6.21
N ASN A 60 -5.93 -4.84 7.33
CA ASN A 60 -5.20 -5.07 8.57
C ASN A 60 -5.41 -6.47 9.18
N ASN A 61 -6.46 -7.21 8.78
CA ASN A 61 -6.72 -8.58 9.25
C ASN A 61 -5.90 -9.64 8.51
N PHE A 62 -5.01 -9.23 7.60
CA PHE A 62 -4.09 -10.12 6.92
C PHE A 62 -3.33 -11.00 7.93
N ARG A 63 -3.38 -12.32 7.70
CA ARG A 63 -2.85 -13.36 8.60
C ARG A 63 -1.42 -13.78 8.28
N ASP A 64 -0.71 -12.94 7.53
CA ASP A 64 0.64 -13.23 7.02
C ASP A 64 0.68 -14.56 6.24
N GLY A 65 1.88 -15.08 5.97
CA GLY A 65 2.09 -16.29 5.16
C GLY A 65 2.95 -16.02 3.94
N LEU A 66 3.41 -17.08 3.26
CA LEU A 66 4.33 -16.96 2.13
C LEU A 66 3.59 -17.09 0.79
N PHE A 67 3.53 -15.99 0.04
CA PHE A 67 2.84 -15.89 -1.24
C PHE A 67 3.85 -15.78 -2.38
N LYS A 68 4.61 -16.85 -2.62
CA LYS A 68 5.74 -16.88 -3.57
C LYS A 68 5.39 -16.56 -5.03
N TYR A 69 4.13 -16.68 -5.43
CA TYR A 69 3.69 -16.41 -6.80
C TYR A 69 3.06 -15.02 -6.99
N VAL A 70 2.77 -14.33 -5.88
CA VAL A 70 2.13 -13.01 -5.93
C VAL A 70 3.19 -11.94 -6.14
N CYS A 71 3.08 -11.22 -7.24
CA CYS A 71 3.91 -10.06 -7.57
C CYS A 71 3.13 -8.75 -7.56
N GLU A 72 1.80 -8.78 -7.51
CA GLU A 72 0.95 -7.59 -7.50
C GLU A 72 0.04 -7.58 -6.26
N VAL A 73 0.15 -6.54 -5.43
CA VAL A 73 -0.63 -6.40 -4.20
C VAL A 73 -1.34 -5.06 -4.17
N SER A 74 -2.61 -5.08 -3.80
CA SER A 74 -3.34 -3.87 -3.41
C SER A 74 -3.76 -3.92 -1.94
N LEU A 75 -3.48 -2.83 -1.21
CA LEU A 75 -3.79 -2.65 0.20
C LEU A 75 -4.98 -1.69 0.32
N TYR A 76 -6.01 -2.09 1.04
CA TYR A 76 -7.18 -1.27 1.27
C TYR A 76 -7.81 -1.57 2.64
N ASP A 77 -8.00 -0.54 3.46
CA ASP A 77 -8.71 -0.67 4.74
C ASP A 77 -9.35 0.67 5.15
N GLU A 78 -10.38 0.60 6.01
CA GLU A 78 -10.95 1.75 6.72
C GLU A 78 -10.10 2.18 7.91
N HIS A 79 -9.27 1.28 8.45
CA HIS A 79 -8.30 1.55 9.50
C HIS A 79 -6.93 1.86 8.90
N PRO A 80 -6.12 2.72 9.52
CA PRO A 80 -4.79 3.00 9.00
C PRO A 80 -3.87 1.78 9.02
N PHE A 81 -2.95 1.72 8.06
CA PHE A 81 -1.85 0.75 8.06
C PHE A 81 -0.64 1.34 8.79
N GLU A 82 -0.20 0.72 9.87
CA GLU A 82 1.00 1.14 10.60
C GLU A 82 2.27 0.59 9.95
N HIS A 83 3.45 1.08 10.37
CA HIS A 83 4.72 0.75 9.72
C HIS A 83 4.99 -0.77 9.68
N GLU A 84 4.71 -1.46 10.77
CA GLU A 84 4.89 -2.90 10.93
C GLU A 84 4.02 -3.71 9.97
N PHE A 85 2.88 -3.16 9.52
CA PHE A 85 2.06 -3.79 8.51
C PHE A 85 2.84 -3.92 7.18
N PHE A 86 3.56 -2.88 6.78
CA PHE A 86 4.35 -2.89 5.55
C PHE A 86 5.54 -3.88 5.63
N LEU A 87 6.12 -4.07 6.82
CA LEU A 87 7.13 -5.12 7.04
C LEU A 87 6.53 -6.50 6.78
N ARG A 88 5.37 -6.79 7.34
CA ARG A 88 4.65 -8.06 7.12
C ARG A 88 4.33 -8.28 5.65
N ILE A 89 3.87 -7.25 4.93
CA ILE A 89 3.67 -7.31 3.48
C ILE A 89 4.97 -7.71 2.77
N THR A 90 6.11 -7.05 3.04
CA THR A 90 7.36 -7.42 2.34
C THR A 90 7.85 -8.84 2.65
N GLN A 91 7.58 -9.35 3.84
CA GLN A 91 7.93 -10.73 4.23
C GLN A 91 7.02 -11.75 3.56
N SER A 92 5.74 -11.42 3.40
CA SER A 92 4.75 -12.28 2.77
C SER A 92 4.87 -12.35 1.25
N PHE A 93 5.33 -11.27 0.62
CA PHE A 93 5.38 -11.09 -0.83
C PHE A 93 6.83 -10.83 -1.28
N PRO A 94 7.70 -11.86 -1.29
CA PRO A 94 9.13 -11.67 -1.55
C PRO A 94 9.43 -11.19 -2.99
N LEU A 95 8.54 -11.44 -3.94
CA LEU A 95 8.66 -11.03 -5.35
C LEU A 95 7.71 -9.87 -5.71
N LEU A 96 7.38 -9.02 -4.74
CA LEU A 96 6.45 -7.90 -4.94
C LEU A 96 7.00 -6.87 -5.95
N GLU A 97 6.37 -6.82 -7.12
CA GLU A 97 6.68 -5.89 -8.22
C GLU A 97 5.74 -4.69 -8.25
N THR A 98 4.46 -4.88 -7.92
CA THR A 98 3.47 -3.79 -7.90
C THR A 98 2.79 -3.69 -6.55
N LEU A 99 2.87 -2.50 -5.93
CA LEU A 99 2.16 -2.19 -4.70
C LEU A 99 1.21 -1.01 -4.90
N THR A 100 -0.07 -1.22 -4.61
CA THR A 100 -1.08 -0.17 -4.56
C THR A 100 -1.54 0.04 -3.12
N VAL A 101 -1.54 1.28 -2.64
CA VAL A 101 -2.02 1.64 -1.29
C VAL A 101 -3.20 2.58 -1.42
N ILE A 102 -4.35 2.15 -0.90
CA ILE A 102 -5.61 2.92 -0.90
C ILE A 102 -6.09 3.02 0.53
N ASN A 103 -5.82 4.17 1.15
CA ASN A 103 -6.26 4.42 2.51
C ASN A 103 -6.20 5.92 2.77
N GLU A 104 -7.35 6.56 2.87
CA GLU A 104 -7.43 8.02 3.07
C GLU A 104 -7.27 8.42 4.54
N GLN A 105 -7.16 7.45 5.46
CA GLN A 105 -7.00 7.72 6.88
C GLN A 105 -5.54 7.94 7.26
N ARG A 106 -5.35 8.83 8.24
CA ARG A 106 -4.07 9.11 8.87
C ARG A 106 -3.61 7.93 9.72
N GLN A 107 -2.31 7.64 9.71
CA GLN A 107 -1.70 6.73 10.68
C GLN A 107 -1.93 7.22 12.10
N ASN A 108 -2.41 6.33 12.97
CA ASN A 108 -2.63 6.66 14.37
C ASN A 108 -1.28 6.78 15.08
N ASN A 109 -0.38 5.84 14.80
CA ASN A 109 0.94 5.77 15.40
C ASN A 109 2.02 6.27 14.42
N LYS A 110 1.98 7.57 14.14
CA LYS A 110 3.11 8.26 13.46
C LYS A 110 4.41 8.19 14.23
N ARG A 111 4.31 7.95 15.53
CA ARG A 111 5.46 7.66 16.38
C ARG A 111 5.91 6.25 16.02
N PHE A 112 6.72 6.17 14.96
CA PHE A 112 7.99 5.45 15.02
C PHE A 112 8.40 5.47 16.48
N ARG A 113 8.33 4.34 17.20
CA ARG A 113 8.77 4.33 18.60
C ARG A 113 10.15 4.99 18.58
N LYS A 114 10.25 6.21 19.15
CA LYS A 114 11.50 6.61 19.77
C LYS A 114 11.62 5.63 20.90
N SER A 115 12.16 4.46 20.56
CA SER A 115 12.55 3.50 21.55
C SER A 115 13.37 4.29 22.55
N LYS A 116 13.01 4.17 23.83
CA LYS A 116 13.83 4.71 24.92
C LYS A 116 15.20 4.04 24.96
N ASN A 117 15.40 2.98 24.18
CA ASN A 117 16.67 2.33 23.92
C ASN A 117 17.18 2.79 22.55
N GLU A 118 18.39 3.36 22.51
CA GLU A 118 19.07 3.81 21.29
C GLU A 118 19.37 2.68 20.27
N ASN A 119 18.91 1.45 20.53
CA ASN A 119 19.19 0.24 19.75
C ASN A 119 17.97 -0.40 19.05
N GLU A 120 16.75 0.15 19.14
CA GLU A 120 15.67 -0.26 18.21
C GLU A 120 15.69 0.68 17.00
N ASP A 121 16.68 0.51 16.14
CA ASP A 121 16.59 0.98 14.77
C ASP A 121 15.35 0.34 14.15
N LEU A 122 14.34 1.17 13.84
CA LEU A 122 13.18 0.70 13.10
C LEU A 122 13.69 0.12 11.78
N LEU A 123 13.35 -1.14 11.54
CA LEU A 123 13.76 -1.86 10.35
C LEU A 123 13.21 -1.13 9.12
N ILE A 124 14.10 -0.50 8.36
CA ILE A 124 13.78 0.08 7.07
C ILE A 124 13.13 -1.02 6.21
N VAL A 125 11.90 -0.78 5.77
CA VAL A 125 11.16 -1.72 4.93
C VAL A 125 11.82 -1.74 3.55
N LYS A 126 12.33 -2.88 3.11
CA LYS A 126 13.03 -3.00 1.82
C LYS A 126 12.09 -3.58 0.77
N TYR A 127 12.05 -2.94 -0.39
CA TYR A 127 11.28 -3.37 -1.56
C TYR A 127 12.24 -3.66 -2.73
N PRO A 128 12.97 -4.80 -2.70
CA PRO A 128 14.04 -5.06 -3.67
C PRO A 128 13.54 -5.30 -5.11
N HIS A 129 12.31 -5.77 -5.28
CA HIS A 129 11.73 -6.11 -6.58
C HIS A 129 10.64 -5.15 -7.05
N LEU A 130 10.37 -4.08 -6.29
CA LEU A 130 9.26 -3.19 -6.61
C LEU A 130 9.58 -2.42 -7.90
N ILE A 131 8.62 -2.39 -8.81
CA ILE A 131 8.71 -1.69 -10.09
C ILE A 131 7.64 -0.61 -10.12
N GLN A 132 6.45 -0.87 -9.58
CA GLN A 132 5.34 0.07 -9.60
C GLN A 132 4.77 0.32 -8.20
N LEU A 133 4.65 1.59 -7.84
CA LEU A 133 4.05 2.05 -6.58
C LEU A 133 2.89 3.02 -6.86
N ASN A 134 1.69 2.68 -6.41
CA ASN A 134 0.51 3.52 -6.58
C ASN A 134 0.01 4.06 -5.23
N LEU A 135 0.17 5.37 -5.04
CA LEU A 135 -0.24 6.14 -3.87
C LEU A 135 -1.29 7.21 -4.23
N ARG A 136 -2.03 7.04 -5.32
CA ARG A 136 -2.99 8.06 -5.80
C ARG A 136 -4.05 8.41 -4.74
N GLU A 137 -4.56 7.39 -4.07
CA GLU A 137 -5.67 7.45 -3.10
C GLU A 137 -5.18 7.18 -1.67
N ALA A 138 -3.87 7.30 -1.46
CA ALA A 138 -3.25 7.14 -0.16
C ALA A 138 -3.25 8.48 0.61
N HIS A 139 -3.43 8.40 1.91
CA HIS A 139 -3.21 9.49 2.83
C HIS A 139 -1.74 9.95 2.80
N THR A 140 -1.50 11.20 3.21
CA THR A 140 -0.18 11.85 3.21
C THR A 140 0.89 11.01 3.92
N ASP A 141 0.51 10.29 4.97
CA ASP A 141 1.45 9.52 5.80
C ASP A 141 2.11 8.37 5.02
N TYR A 142 1.38 7.73 4.09
CA TYR A 142 1.96 6.69 3.24
C TYR A 142 2.90 7.28 2.19
N HIS A 143 2.63 8.50 1.70
CA HIS A 143 3.64 9.21 0.89
C HIS A 143 4.91 9.47 1.71
N GLU A 144 4.80 9.86 2.98
CA GLU A 144 5.99 9.97 3.84
C GLU A 144 6.66 8.62 4.07
N GLN A 145 5.90 7.54 4.23
CA GLN A 145 6.44 6.18 4.40
C GLN A 145 7.32 5.77 3.22
N PHE A 146 6.83 5.91 1.99
CA PHE A 146 7.57 5.45 0.81
C PHE A 146 8.61 6.45 0.31
N LEU A 147 8.37 7.76 0.46
CA LEU A 147 9.33 8.76 0.00
C LEU A 147 10.50 8.95 0.97
N PHE A 148 10.37 8.65 2.27
CA PHE A 148 11.49 8.82 3.20
C PHE A 148 12.40 7.58 3.22
N ASP A 149 13.68 7.82 3.04
CA ASP A 149 14.72 6.79 3.09
C ASP A 149 14.95 6.24 4.49
N THR A 150 14.57 6.99 5.52
CA THR A 150 14.56 6.55 6.92
C THR A 150 13.48 5.52 7.24
N LYS A 151 12.59 5.19 6.30
CA LYS A 151 11.44 4.30 6.53
C LYS A 151 11.38 3.17 5.51
N THR A 152 11.68 3.49 4.27
CA THR A 152 11.60 2.54 3.16
C THR A 152 12.87 2.61 2.34
N CYS A 153 13.32 1.48 1.82
CA CYS A 153 14.34 1.43 0.78
C CYS A 153 13.69 0.89 -0.50
N LEU A 154 13.50 1.77 -1.47
CA LEU A 154 13.03 1.39 -2.80
C LEU A 154 14.19 0.77 -3.61
N SER A 155 13.86 -0.12 -4.54
CA SER A 155 14.69 -0.49 -5.69
C SER A 155 14.92 0.71 -6.61
N ASN A 156 15.89 0.58 -7.51
CA ASN A 156 16.06 1.52 -8.62
C ASN A 156 14.93 1.32 -9.65
N ASP A 157 14.70 2.33 -10.46
CA ASP A 157 13.75 2.32 -11.57
C ASP A 157 12.28 2.12 -11.18
N VAL A 158 11.89 2.67 -10.02
CA VAL A 158 10.50 2.59 -9.55
C VAL A 158 9.63 3.63 -10.26
N HIS A 159 8.50 3.14 -10.80
CA HIS A 159 7.42 3.93 -11.37
C HIS A 159 6.41 4.27 -10.27
N ILE A 160 6.21 5.55 -9.98
CA ILE A 160 5.31 5.98 -8.91
C ILE A 160 4.14 6.82 -9.43
N ARG A 161 2.95 6.52 -8.91
CA ARG A 161 1.71 7.28 -9.16
C ARG A 161 1.30 7.97 -7.88
N MET A 162 1.20 9.30 -7.88
CA MET A 162 0.88 10.04 -6.65
C MET A 162 0.20 11.39 -6.89
N ASN A 163 -0.44 11.91 -5.85
CA ASN A 163 -0.98 13.27 -5.85
C ASN A 163 0.14 14.30 -5.73
N TYR A 164 0.22 15.24 -6.68
CA TYR A 164 1.28 16.26 -6.68
C TYR A 164 1.28 17.16 -5.44
N ARG A 165 0.09 17.57 -4.96
CA ARG A 165 0.00 18.45 -3.78
C ARG A 165 0.54 17.75 -2.54
N LEU A 166 0.27 16.44 -2.40
CA LEU A 166 0.80 15.63 -1.30
C LEU A 166 2.31 15.44 -1.41
N ALA A 167 2.81 15.10 -2.61
CA ALA A 167 4.24 14.99 -2.87
C ALA A 167 4.99 16.29 -2.51
N LYS A 168 4.46 17.43 -2.95
CA LYS A 168 5.01 18.76 -2.65
C LYS A 168 5.01 19.05 -1.14
N LYS A 169 3.95 18.67 -0.43
CA LYS A 169 3.87 18.83 1.03
C LYS A 169 4.91 17.97 1.76
N VAL A 170 4.98 16.68 1.44
CA VAL A 170 5.88 15.70 2.08
C VAL A 170 7.35 16.06 1.88
N THR A 171 7.71 16.42 0.66
CA THR A 171 9.09 16.77 0.27
C THR A 171 9.48 18.21 0.62
N ARG A 172 8.61 18.97 1.31
CA ARG A 172 8.76 20.41 1.56
C ARG A 172 9.17 21.17 0.29
N TYR A 173 8.32 21.09 -0.72
CA TYR A 173 8.53 21.72 -2.03
C TYR A 173 9.78 21.16 -2.75
N PHE A 174 10.04 19.86 -2.62
CA PHE A 174 11.20 19.18 -3.23
C PHE A 174 12.55 19.71 -2.72
N ARG A 175 12.62 19.98 -1.40
CA ARG A 175 13.84 20.47 -0.73
C ARG A 175 14.25 19.65 0.48
N ARG A 176 13.47 18.62 0.84
CA ARG A 176 13.71 17.81 2.03
C ARG A 176 14.76 16.72 1.75
N ASN A 177 15.88 16.72 2.48
CA ASN A 177 16.95 15.75 2.25
C ASN A 177 16.55 14.30 2.57
N THR A 178 15.75 14.07 3.62
CA THR A 178 15.32 12.73 4.07
C THR A 178 14.42 11.99 3.08
N SER A 179 14.00 12.61 1.98
CA SER A 179 13.29 11.91 0.89
C SER A 179 14.13 11.76 -0.37
N ARG A 180 15.29 12.41 -0.42
CA ARG A 180 16.03 12.59 -1.67
C ARG A 180 16.53 11.26 -2.22
N ASN A 181 16.99 10.35 -1.36
CA ASN A 181 17.52 9.06 -1.79
C ASN A 181 16.46 8.19 -2.47
N ASN A 182 15.27 8.01 -1.87
CA ASN A 182 14.20 7.26 -2.53
C ASN A 182 13.65 7.99 -3.76
N CYS A 183 13.57 9.32 -3.73
CA CYS A 183 13.15 10.09 -4.90
C CYS A 183 14.13 9.97 -6.07
N ALA A 184 15.44 9.88 -5.81
CA ALA A 184 16.44 9.67 -6.86
C ALA A 184 16.30 8.32 -7.57
N LYS A 185 15.73 7.31 -6.92
CA LYS A 185 15.51 5.97 -7.49
C LYS A 185 14.30 5.87 -8.40
N LEU A 186 13.50 6.93 -8.51
CA LEU A 186 12.30 6.94 -9.34
C LEU A 186 12.66 7.22 -10.80
N SER A 187 12.28 6.33 -11.71
CA SER A 187 12.48 6.49 -13.17
C SER A 187 11.25 7.05 -13.87
N TYR A 188 10.06 6.92 -13.28
CA TYR A 188 8.82 7.43 -13.85
C TYR A 188 7.88 7.95 -12.77
N ILE A 189 7.34 9.15 -12.98
CA ILE A 189 6.41 9.78 -12.03
C ILE A 189 5.15 10.26 -12.73
N LEU A 190 4.03 9.69 -12.33
CA LEU A 190 2.70 10.12 -12.74
C LEU A 190 2.10 11.00 -11.64
N PHE A 191 2.02 12.30 -11.91
CA PHE A 191 1.42 13.25 -11.00
C PHE A 191 -0.04 13.54 -11.36
N TYR A 192 -0.93 13.32 -10.39
CA TYR A 192 -2.33 13.74 -10.50
C TYR A 192 -2.55 15.15 -9.93
N LYS A 193 -3.58 15.83 -10.44
CA LYS A 193 -4.10 17.12 -9.95
C LYS A 193 -3.05 18.24 -9.96
N LYS A 194 -2.28 18.34 -11.05
CA LYS A 194 -1.20 19.32 -11.22
C LYS A 194 -1.41 20.17 -12.48
N SER A 195 -0.97 21.43 -12.41
CA SER A 195 -0.97 22.37 -13.53
C SER A 195 0.43 22.74 -14.07
N LYS A 196 1.46 22.94 -13.21
CA LYS A 196 2.84 23.30 -13.64
C LYS A 196 3.93 22.73 -12.73
N PHE A 197 5.06 22.31 -13.30
CA PHE A 197 6.25 21.82 -12.60
C PHE A 197 7.20 22.96 -12.21
N PRO A 198 7.79 22.97 -11.00
CA PRO A 198 8.90 23.87 -10.69
C PRO A 198 10.17 23.39 -11.40
N GLU A 199 11.06 24.31 -11.76
CA GLU A 199 12.30 23.99 -12.47
C GLU A 199 13.22 23.05 -11.68
N HIS A 200 13.37 23.30 -10.38
CA HIS A 200 14.20 22.51 -9.45
C HIS A 200 13.65 21.10 -9.15
N LEU A 201 12.53 20.71 -9.76
CA LEU A 201 12.01 19.35 -9.61
C LEU A 201 13.01 18.32 -10.14
N LYS A 202 13.69 18.63 -11.25
CA LYS A 202 14.67 17.73 -11.88
C LYS A 202 15.83 17.42 -10.96
N ASP A 203 16.25 18.37 -10.12
CA ASP A 203 17.31 18.18 -9.13
C ASP A 203 16.91 17.21 -7.99
N TYR A 204 15.61 16.96 -7.86
CA TYR A 204 15.02 16.12 -6.84
C TYR A 204 14.65 14.73 -7.35
N PHE A 205 14.37 14.60 -8.65
CA PHE A 205 14.13 13.33 -9.34
C PHE A 205 15.00 13.27 -10.62
N PRO A 206 16.33 13.11 -10.47
CA PRO A 206 17.28 13.25 -11.57
C PRO A 206 17.07 12.26 -12.72
N HIS A 207 16.53 11.08 -12.44
CA HIS A 207 16.33 10.02 -13.43
C HIS A 207 14.87 9.87 -13.87
N ALA A 208 13.96 10.70 -13.36
CA ALA A 208 12.54 10.53 -13.60
C ALA A 208 12.07 11.16 -14.92
N THR A 209 11.30 10.39 -15.67
CA THR A 209 10.37 10.90 -16.69
C THR A 209 9.05 11.30 -16.02
N TYR A 210 8.47 12.43 -16.41
CA TYR A 210 7.25 12.96 -15.79
C TYR A 210 6.10 12.99 -16.78
N ILE A 211 4.95 12.42 -16.40
CA ILE A 211 3.68 12.62 -17.11
C ILE A 211 2.70 13.37 -16.23
N LEU A 212 2.05 14.36 -16.84
CA LEU A 212 0.99 15.16 -16.23
C LEU A 212 -0.35 14.64 -16.70
N ILE A 213 -1.19 14.17 -15.77
CA ILE A 213 -2.61 13.96 -16.06
C ILE A 213 -3.37 15.16 -15.50
N ILE A 214 -3.81 16.04 -16.39
CA ILE A 214 -4.79 17.07 -16.09
C ILE A 214 -6.16 16.39 -16.15
N ILE A 215 -6.70 16.01 -14.99
CA ILE A 215 -8.12 15.64 -14.92
C ILE A 215 -8.90 16.96 -14.96
N ILE A 216 -9.41 17.31 -16.13
CA ILE A 216 -10.43 18.35 -16.26
C ILE A 216 -11.69 17.77 -15.63
N SER A 217 -11.94 18.13 -14.38
CA SER A 217 -13.24 17.92 -13.76
C SER A 217 -14.22 18.87 -14.45
N SER A 218 -14.87 18.40 -15.51
CA SER A 218 -16.08 19.03 -16.02
C SER A 218 -17.13 18.94 -14.91
N PHE A 219 -17.33 20.04 -14.19
CA PHE A 219 -18.36 20.15 -13.16
C PHE A 219 -19.70 20.50 -13.82
N LYS A 220 -20.70 19.64 -13.70
CA LYS A 220 -21.87 19.82 -12.81
C LYS A 220 -22.70 18.54 -12.78
#